data_AF-A0A139DKM3-F1
#
_entry.id   AF-A0A139DKM3-F1
#
_cell.length_a   1.000
_cell.length_b   1.000
_cell.length_c   1.000
_cell.angle_alpha   90.00
_cell.angle_beta   90.00
_cell.angle_gamma   90.00
#
_symmetry.space_group_name_H-M   'P 1'
#
loop_
_entity.id
_entity.type
_entity.pdbx_description
1 polymer ?
#
loop_
_entity_poly.entity_id
_entity_poly.type
_entity_poly.pdbx_seq_one_letter_code
_entity_poly.pdbx_strand_id
1 'polypeptide(L)' 'MVPEKLTFLPLVRRKIEADFSGGHITSDAGLLLLREVDKQHQLTRRLASVLQDPRT' A
#
# COMPACT_ATOMS: atom_id res chain seq x y z
N MET A 1 -4.51 -23.66 -3.15
CA MET A 1 -3.74 -22.58 -3.80
C MET A 1 -4.73 -21.80 -4.65
N VAL A 2 -4.95 -20.51 -4.38
CA VAL A 2 -5.89 -19.68 -5.16
C VAL A 2 -5.18 -19.22 -6.44
N PRO A 3 -5.80 -19.33 -7.63
CA PRO A 3 -5.17 -18.88 -8.86
C PRO A 3 -5.01 -17.35 -8.88
N GLU A 4 -3.92 -16.88 -9.47
CA GLU A 4 -3.56 -15.47 -9.56
C GLU A 4 -4.60 -14.64 -10.33
N LYS A 5 -5.31 -15.24 -11.30
CA LYS A 5 -6.41 -14.59 -12.03
C LYS A 5 -7.67 -15.44 -11.97
N LEU A 6 -8.80 -14.80 -11.65
CA LEU A 6 -10.15 -15.38 -11.73
C LEU A 6 -10.93 -14.71 -12.85
N THR A 7 -11.50 -15.50 -13.75
CA THR A 7 -12.42 -15.00 -14.78
C THR A 7 -13.86 -15.25 -14.36
N PHE A 8 -14.71 -14.24 -14.49
CA PHE A 8 -16.14 -14.33 -14.15
C PHE A 8 -17.00 -14.26 -15.42
N LEU A 9 -18.30 -14.51 -15.25
CA LEU A 9 -19.27 -14.26 -16.32
C LEU A 9 -19.18 -12.80 -16.78
N PRO A 10 -19.26 -12.55 -18.10
CA PRO A 10 -19.14 -11.20 -18.64
C PRO A 10 -20.33 -10.34 -18.21
N LEU A 11 -20.07 -9.05 -17.97
CA LEU A 11 -21.11 -8.06 -17.75
C LEU A 11 -21.43 -7.38 -19.08
N VAL A 12 -22.53 -7.77 -19.71
CA VAL A 12 -22.90 -7.35 -21.08
C VAL A 12 -21.78 -7.73 -22.06
N ARG A 13 -21.08 -6.76 -22.66
CA ARG A 13 -19.97 -6.99 -23.61
C ARG A 13 -18.59 -6.79 -22.95
N ARG A 14 -18.52 -6.73 -21.62
CA ARG A 14 -17.28 -6.47 -20.88
C ARG A 14 -16.79 -7.76 -20.22
N LYS A 15 -15.52 -8.09 -20.44
CA LYS A 15 -14.81 -9.15 -19.71
C LYS A 15 -14.65 -8.70 -18.25
N ILE A 16 -14.95 -9.59 -17.31
CA ILE A 16 -14.75 -9.38 -15.88
C ILE A 16 -13.68 -10.34 -15.38
N GLU A 17 -12.62 -9.79 -14.80
CA GLU A 17 -11.44 -10.49 -14.31
C GLU A 17 -11.07 -9.92 -12.93
N ALA A 18 -10.77 -10.79 -11.97
CA ALA A 18 -10.06 -10.41 -10.76
C ALA A 18 -8.61 -10.87 -10.87
N ASP A 19 -7.69 -9.93 -10.70
CA ASP A 19 -6.25 -10.15 -10.73
C ASP A 19 -5.70 -10.02 -9.29
N PHE A 20 -5.29 -11.15 -8.73
CA PHE A 20 -4.66 -11.31 -7.43
C PHE A 20 -3.14 -11.40 -7.52
N SER A 21 -2.54 -11.08 -8.67
CA SER A 21 -1.08 -10.91 -8.77
C SER A 21 -0.55 -9.94 -7.73
N GLY A 22 -1.38 -8.97 -7.32
CA GLY A 22 -0.94 -7.87 -6.48
C GLY A 22 0.12 -7.00 -7.16
N GLY A 23 0.52 -7.27 -8.40
CA GLY A 23 1.72 -6.68 -8.99
C GLY A 23 2.95 -6.78 -8.08
N HIS A 24 3.88 -5.84 -8.21
CA HIS A 24 5.01 -5.71 -7.29
C HIS A 24 4.61 -4.98 -6.00
N ILE A 25 3.74 -5.58 -5.19
CA ILE A 25 3.52 -5.12 -3.81
C ILE A 25 4.72 -5.54 -2.98
N THR A 26 5.52 -4.56 -2.58
CA THR A 26 6.51 -4.75 -1.52
C THR A 26 5.84 -4.46 -0.18
N SER A 27 6.08 -5.31 0.82
CA SER A 27 5.42 -5.24 2.14
C SER A 27 5.49 -3.83 2.77
N ASP A 28 6.60 -3.11 2.55
CA ASP A 28 6.83 -1.76 3.05
C ASP A 28 6.91 -0.71 1.92
N ALA A 29 6.37 -1.00 0.74
CA ALA A 29 6.45 -0.13 -0.45
C ALA A 29 7.88 0.29 -0.85
N GLY A 30 8.89 -0.52 -0.50
CA GLY A 30 10.31 -0.21 -0.73
C GLY A 30 10.90 0.81 0.26
N LEU A 31 10.16 1.19 1.30
CA LEU A 31 10.54 2.26 2.23
C LEU A 31 11.36 1.78 3.44
N LEU A 32 11.83 0.52 3.47
CA LEU A 32 12.55 -0.02 4.63
C LEU A 32 13.78 0.81 5.03
N LEU A 33 14.56 1.28 4.04
CA LEU A 33 15.72 2.14 4.31
C LEU A 33 15.28 3.51 4.84
N LEU A 34 14.23 4.10 4.26
CA LEU A 34 13.69 5.38 4.71
C LEU A 34 13.12 5.28 6.14
N ARG A 35 12.48 4.15 6.47
CA ARG A 35 12.01 3.84 7.83
C ARG A 35 13.17 3.77 8.81
N GLU A 36 14.30 3.18 8.43
CA GLU A 36 15.47 3.10 9.33
C GLU A 36 16.11 4.48 9.55
N VAL A 37 16.21 5.30 8.50
CA VAL A 37 16.63 6.71 8.61
C VAL A 37 15.69 7.48 9.55
N ASP A 38 14.37 7.31 9.38
CA ASP A 38 13.39 7.98 10.25
C ASP A 38 13.47 7.51 11.71
N LYS A 39 13.72 6.22 11.99
CA LYS A 39 13.93 5.74 13.36
C LYS A 39 15.15 6.39 14.02
N GLN A 40 16.24 6.54 13.28
CA GLN A 40 17.48 7.13 13.80
C GLN A 40 17.33 8.63 14.07
N HIS A 41 16.63 9.36 13.21
CA HIS A 41 16.55 10.82 13.25
C HIS A 41 15.22 11.38 13.78
N GLN A 42 14.22 10.52 13.96
CA GLN A 42 12.86 10.82 14.45
C GLN A 42 12.19 11.96 13.67
N LEU A 43 12.39 12.00 12.35
CA LEU A 43 11.96 13.12 11.51
C LEU A 43 10.44 13.25 11.50
N THR A 44 9.73 12.15 11.31
CA THR A 44 8.26 12.10 11.33
C THR A 44 7.68 12.52 12.68
N ARG A 45 8.29 12.08 13.79
CA ARG A 45 7.85 12.45 15.14
C ARG A 45 8.05 13.93 15.42
N ARG A 46 9.20 14.49 15.03
CA ARG A 46 9.48 15.93 15.17
C ARG A 46 8.52 16.75 14.34
N LEU A 47 8.26 16.33 13.10
CA LEU A 47 7.27 16.96 12.24
C LEU A 47 5.87 16.90 12.88
N ALA A 48 5.45 15.74 13.38
CA ALA A 48 4.15 15.59 14.03
C ALA A 48 3.99 16.50 15.25
N SER A 49 5.04 16.75 16.02
CA SER A 49 4.98 17.60 17.22
C SER A 49 4.65 19.07 16.95
N VAL A 50 4.85 19.55 15.72
CA VAL A 50 4.56 20.94 15.31
C VAL A 50 3.32 21.05 14.42
N LEU A 51 2.75 19.92 14.01
CA LEU A 51 1.50 19.88 13.25
C LEU A 51 0.33 19.94 14.23
N GLN A 52 -0.52 20.95 14.08
CA GLN A 52 -1.79 21.01 14.80
C GLN A 52 -2.72 19.93 14.22
N ASP A 53 -3.06 18.92 15.01
CA ASP A 53 -4.04 17.90 14.61
C ASP A 53 -5.44 18.36 15.02
N PRO A 54 -6.33 18.70 14.08
CA PRO A 54 -7.71 19.09 14.41
C PRO A 54 -8.57 17.93 14.91
N ARG A 55 -8.04 16.69 14.92
CA ARG A 55 -8.76 15.47 15.36
C ARG A 55 -8.42 15.07 16.80
N THR A 56 -7.48 15.74 17.45
CA THR A 56 -7.17 15.58 18.89
C THR A 56 -7.82 16.68 19.70
#